data_AF-A0A496QI83-F1
#
_entry.id   AF-A0A496QI83-F1
#
_cell.length_a   1.000
_cell.length_b   1.000
_cell.length_c   1.000
_cell.angle_alpha   90.00
_cell.angle_beta   90.00
_cell.angle_gamma   90.00
#
_symmetry.space_group_name_H-M   'P 1'
#
loop_
_entity.id
_entity.type
_entity.pdbx_description
1 polymer ?
#
loop_
_entity_poly.entity_id
_entity_poly.type
_entity_poly.pdbx_seq_one_letter_code
_entity_poly.pdbx_strand_id
1 'polypeptide(L)'
;MGRKSTTGRYRGFTEKRDCLLVYFAIFFLTLFLFGCSTVSHNVEWKQATLHLREGQVDKAVSELKPLLNNPNYACKVAFYLFAFDGSKDEYIKIMRSEACKYEMPGEAKLLEEFLSTEEKFLQLKSKYKKQQSSVNNLRKETQNLEKELSRLRFELQKTEEIRRETEEWRIQ
;
A
#
# COMPACT_ATOMS: atom_id res chain seq x y z
N MET A 1 56.01 51.44 58.08
CA MET A 1 55.62 50.25 57.28
C MET A 1 55.42 50.72 55.84
N GLY A 2 56.06 50.28 54.77
CA GLY A 2 57.18 49.40 54.45
C GLY A 2 57.39 49.59 52.93
N ARG A 3 58.63 49.73 52.46
CA ARG A 3 58.98 49.82 51.03
C ARG A 3 58.56 48.54 50.30
N LYS A 4 58.23 48.64 48.99
CA LYS A 4 58.91 47.89 47.91
C LYS A 4 58.35 48.21 46.52
N SER A 5 59.27 48.63 45.65
CA SER A 5 59.31 48.36 44.20
C SER A 5 59.37 46.86 43.96
N THR A 6 58.78 46.37 42.86
CA THR A 6 59.44 45.46 41.91
C THR A 6 58.62 45.26 40.63
N THR A 7 59.33 45.42 39.52
CA THR A 7 59.11 44.86 38.20
C THR A 7 58.97 43.33 38.22
N GLY A 8 58.17 42.78 37.31
CA GLY A 8 58.07 41.34 37.05
C GLY A 8 57.59 41.06 35.63
N ARG A 9 58.54 40.77 34.75
CA ARG A 9 58.38 40.37 33.35
C ARG A 9 58.39 38.83 33.29
N TYR A 10 57.41 38.21 32.64
CA TYR A 10 57.55 36.86 32.07
C TYR A 10 56.93 36.81 30.66
N ARG A 11 57.72 36.27 29.73
CA ARG A 11 57.39 35.99 28.32
C ARG A 11 56.53 34.74 28.20
N GLY A 12 55.64 34.70 27.22
CA GLY A 12 55.01 33.47 26.73
C GLY A 12 54.40 33.68 25.35
N PHE A 13 55.06 33.11 24.34
CA PHE A 13 54.65 32.77 22.98
C PHE A 13 53.13 32.76 22.67
N THR A 14 52.73 33.26 21.49
CA THR A 14 51.78 32.57 20.58
C THR A 14 51.75 33.23 19.20
N GLU A 15 52.43 32.56 18.29
CA GLU A 15 52.34 32.67 16.83
C GLU A 15 51.25 31.70 16.33
N LYS A 16 50.67 31.97 15.16
CA LYS A 16 49.63 31.21 14.41
C LYS A 16 48.17 31.55 14.71
N ARG A 17 47.66 32.52 13.96
CA ARG A 17 46.23 32.87 13.88
C ARG A 17 45.68 32.86 12.44
N ASP A 18 46.20 32.00 11.55
CA ASP A 18 45.79 32.02 10.13
C ASP A 18 45.10 30.73 9.60
N CYS A 19 44.96 29.67 10.41
CA CYS A 19 44.28 28.43 9.94
C CYS A 19 42.78 28.36 10.25
N LEU A 20 42.26 29.19 11.17
CA LEU A 20 40.85 29.11 11.62
C LEU A 20 39.87 29.83 10.66
N LEU A 21 40.34 30.81 9.89
CA LEU A 21 39.51 31.55 8.93
C LEU A 21 39.24 30.75 7.64
N VAL A 22 40.16 29.88 7.23
CA VAL A 22 40.01 29.07 6.01
C VAL A 22 38.97 27.96 6.21
N TYR A 23 38.92 27.34 7.39
CA TYR A 23 37.92 26.31 7.69
C TYR A 23 36.49 26.87 7.77
N PHE A 24 36.32 28.09 8.27
CA PHE A 24 35.01 28.75 8.31
C PHE A 24 34.51 29.10 6.89
N ALA A 25 35.41 29.52 5.99
CA ALA A 25 35.09 29.80 4.60
C ALA A 25 34.72 28.52 3.81
N ILE A 26 35.39 27.39 4.07
CA ILE A 26 35.05 26.10 3.45
C ILE A 26 33.70 25.60 3.94
N PHE A 27 33.38 25.75 5.24
CA PHE A 27 32.09 25.35 5.79
C PHE A 27 30.93 26.18 5.22
N PHE A 28 31.15 27.49 5.01
CA PHE A 28 30.18 28.37 4.33
C PHE A 28 30.02 28.06 2.83
N LEU A 29 31.10 27.69 2.14
CA LEU A 29 31.05 27.27 0.73
C LEU A 29 30.34 25.91 0.55
N THR A 30 30.51 24.97 1.49
CA THR A 30 29.73 23.73 1.49
C THR A 30 28.26 23.97 1.80
N LEU A 31 27.93 24.93 2.68
CA LEU A 31 26.53 25.31 2.95
C LEU A 31 25.86 26.02 1.77
N PHE A 32 26.61 26.77 0.95
CA PHE A 32 26.07 27.43 -0.25
C PHE A 32 25.78 26.45 -1.39
N LEU A 33 26.50 25.33 -1.50
CA LEU A 33 26.22 24.29 -2.50
C LEU A 33 25.00 23.41 -2.16
N PHE A 34 24.49 23.46 -0.93
CA PHE A 34 23.23 22.80 -0.54
C PHE A 34 22.02 23.76 -0.55
N GLY A 35 22.20 24.98 -1.03
CA GLY A 35 21.15 26.01 -1.04
C GLY A 35 20.43 26.18 -2.36
N CYS A 36 19.57 25.23 -2.78
CA CYS A 36 18.30 25.53 -3.47
C CYS A 36 17.40 24.31 -3.78
N SER A 37 17.23 23.35 -2.88
CA SER A 37 16.30 22.22 -3.13
C SER A 37 14.81 22.65 -3.10
N THR A 38 14.48 23.82 -2.54
CA THR A 38 13.09 24.28 -2.39
C THR A 38 12.45 24.72 -3.70
N VAL A 39 13.24 25.14 -4.71
CA VAL A 39 12.70 25.58 -6.01
C VAL A 39 12.36 24.38 -6.91
N SER A 40 13.16 23.31 -6.89
CA SER A 40 12.95 22.11 -7.74
C SER A 40 11.64 21.40 -7.44
N HIS A 41 11.33 21.19 -6.16
CA HIS A 41 10.15 20.41 -5.76
C HIS A 41 8.81 21.07 -6.11
N ASN A 42 8.77 22.41 -6.19
CA ASN A 42 7.59 23.14 -6.66
C ASN A 42 7.40 22.99 -8.18
N VAL A 43 8.50 22.80 -8.93
CA VAL A 43 8.46 22.50 -10.37
C VAL A 43 7.95 21.08 -10.59
N GLU A 44 8.49 20.09 -9.88
CA GLU A 44 8.07 18.68 -9.94
C GLU A 44 6.56 18.53 -9.65
N TRP A 45 6.04 19.20 -8.62
CA TRP A 45 4.61 19.19 -8.30
C TRP A 45 3.74 19.84 -9.40
N LYS A 46 4.18 20.98 -9.94
CA LYS A 46 3.50 21.65 -11.07
C LYS A 46 3.50 20.78 -12.32
N GLN A 47 4.60 20.10 -12.58
CA GLN A 47 4.76 19.27 -13.76
C GLN A 47 3.92 17.99 -13.66
N ALA A 48 3.90 17.36 -12.48
CA ALA A 48 3.00 16.25 -12.19
C ALA A 48 1.52 16.64 -12.38
N THR A 49 1.09 17.78 -11.86
CA THR A 49 -0.31 18.24 -12.00
C THR A 49 -0.68 18.57 -13.45
N LEU A 50 0.25 19.11 -14.24
CA LEU A 50 0.05 19.28 -15.69
C LEU A 50 -0.13 17.93 -16.39
N HIS A 51 0.73 16.95 -16.10
CA HIS A 51 0.60 15.60 -16.66
C HIS A 51 -0.72 14.93 -16.26
N LEU A 52 -1.19 15.11 -15.02
CA LEU A 52 -2.51 14.62 -14.59
C LEU A 52 -3.65 15.26 -15.37
N ARG A 53 -3.59 16.58 -15.61
CA ARG A 53 -4.61 17.29 -16.42
C ARG A 53 -4.62 16.80 -17.87
N GLU A 54 -3.47 16.43 -18.41
CA GLU A 54 -3.33 15.87 -19.76
C GLU A 54 -3.64 14.37 -19.84
N GLY A 55 -4.01 13.73 -18.72
CA GLY A 55 -4.28 12.29 -18.66
C GLY A 55 -3.03 11.41 -18.72
N GLN A 56 -1.83 11.99 -18.62
CA GLN A 56 -0.54 11.28 -18.65
C GLN A 56 -0.16 10.78 -17.25
N VAL A 57 -0.92 9.81 -16.74
CA VAL A 57 -0.79 9.31 -15.36
C VAL A 57 0.60 8.73 -15.06
N ASP A 58 1.17 7.95 -15.97
CA ASP A 58 2.50 7.33 -15.75
C ASP A 58 3.61 8.37 -15.55
N LYS A 59 3.56 9.46 -16.32
CA LYS A 59 4.51 10.58 -16.19
C LYS A 59 4.26 11.37 -14.92
N ALA A 60 3.00 11.61 -14.55
CA ALA A 60 2.69 12.23 -13.28
C ALA A 60 3.23 11.43 -12.10
N VAL A 61 3.09 10.09 -12.13
CA VAL A 61 3.63 9.20 -11.11
C VAL A 61 5.16 9.28 -11.05
N SER A 62 5.87 9.32 -12.19
CA SER A 62 7.33 9.42 -12.19
C SER A 62 7.83 10.74 -11.59
N GLU A 63 7.12 11.84 -11.83
CA GLU A 63 7.43 13.17 -11.26
C GLU A 63 7.04 13.28 -9.77
N LEU A 64 6.02 12.55 -9.33
CA LEU A 64 5.58 12.53 -7.93
C LEU A 64 6.50 11.72 -7.02
N LYS A 65 7.06 10.60 -7.50
CA LYS A 65 7.89 9.70 -6.67
C LYS A 65 9.05 10.37 -5.94
N PRO A 66 9.87 11.23 -6.58
CA PRO A 66 10.96 11.94 -5.89
C PRO A 66 10.50 12.79 -4.71
N LEU A 67 9.27 13.33 -4.76
CA LEU A 67 8.71 14.20 -3.74
C LEU A 67 8.33 13.48 -2.43
N LEU A 68 8.31 12.14 -2.42
CA LEU A 68 8.08 11.36 -1.19
C LEU A 68 9.13 11.62 -0.10
N ASN A 69 10.36 11.93 -0.50
CA ASN A 69 11.46 12.22 0.43
C ASN A 69 11.36 13.64 1.03
N ASN A 70 10.49 14.49 0.50
CA ASN A 70 10.31 15.85 0.97
C ASN A 70 9.20 15.90 2.04
N PRO A 71 9.51 16.26 3.29
CA PRO A 71 8.52 16.25 4.38
C PRO A 71 7.31 17.16 4.12
N ASN A 72 7.46 18.23 3.32
CA ASN A 72 6.38 19.17 3.01
C ASN A 72 5.39 18.63 1.96
N TYR A 73 5.77 17.59 1.21
CA TYR A 73 4.97 17.01 0.14
C TYR A 73 4.65 15.53 0.36
N ALA A 74 5.37 14.86 1.26
CA ALA A 74 5.29 13.41 1.48
C ALA A 74 3.85 12.91 1.68
N CYS A 75 3.05 13.57 2.52
CA CYS A 75 1.68 13.16 2.80
C CYS A 75 0.77 13.28 1.56
N LYS A 76 0.84 14.42 0.86
CA LYS A 76 0.05 14.68 -0.36
C LYS A 76 0.44 13.72 -1.46
N VAL A 77 1.74 13.57 -1.69
CA VAL A 77 2.29 12.70 -2.72
C VAL A 77 1.95 11.24 -2.44
N ALA A 78 2.08 10.78 -1.20
CA ALA A 78 1.70 9.42 -0.82
C ALA A 78 0.22 9.13 -1.12
N PHE A 79 -0.67 10.11 -0.89
CA PHE A 79 -2.08 9.98 -1.25
C PHE A 79 -2.32 9.87 -2.75
N TYR A 80 -1.73 10.75 -3.56
CA TYR A 80 -1.89 10.69 -5.02
C TYR A 80 -1.27 9.42 -5.60
N LEU A 81 -0.08 9.03 -5.12
CA LEU A 81 0.54 7.78 -5.52
C LEU A 81 -0.29 6.56 -5.08
N PHE A 82 -0.92 6.60 -3.92
CA PHE A 82 -1.89 5.57 -3.52
C PHE A 82 -3.08 5.51 -4.49
N ALA A 83 -3.62 6.65 -4.91
CA ALA A 83 -4.74 6.72 -5.83
C ALA A 83 -4.40 6.21 -7.25
N PHE A 84 -3.17 6.43 -7.73
CA PHE A 84 -2.76 6.10 -9.11
C PHE A 84 -1.98 4.79 -9.24
N ASP A 85 -1.02 4.53 -8.33
CA ASP A 85 -0.17 3.34 -8.32
C ASP A 85 -0.74 2.22 -7.41
N GLY A 86 -1.85 2.48 -6.72
CA GLY A 86 -2.56 1.54 -5.86
C GLY A 86 -2.05 1.44 -4.42
N SER A 87 -2.56 0.44 -3.70
CA SER A 87 -2.31 0.16 -2.28
C SER A 87 -0.91 -0.42 -1.99
N LYS A 88 0.15 0.25 -2.45
CA LYS A 88 1.52 -0.11 -2.07
C LYS A 88 1.76 0.18 -0.58
N ASP A 89 2.34 -0.80 0.11
CA ASP A 89 2.61 -0.74 1.56
C ASP A 89 3.37 0.52 1.98
N GLU A 90 4.29 1.00 1.14
CA GLU A 90 5.08 2.20 1.37
C GLU A 90 4.21 3.45 1.52
N TYR A 91 3.24 3.66 0.62
CA TYR A 91 2.38 4.84 0.63
C TYR A 91 1.40 4.81 1.81
N ILE A 92 0.85 3.63 2.09
CA ILE A 92 -0.01 3.39 3.25
C ILE A 92 0.74 3.71 4.54
N LYS A 93 1.99 3.24 4.66
CA LYS A 93 2.83 3.50 5.83
C LYS A 93 3.08 5.00 6.04
N ILE A 94 3.35 5.75 4.96
CA ILE A 94 3.55 7.21 5.04
C ILE A 94 2.26 7.90 5.48
N MET A 95 1.12 7.58 4.86
CA MET A 95 -0.16 8.20 5.19
C MET A 95 -0.66 7.86 6.61
N ARG A 96 -0.29 6.68 7.12
CA ARG A 96 -0.58 6.27 8.52
C ARG A 96 0.34 6.91 9.56
N SER A 97 1.37 7.65 9.15
CA SER A 97 2.20 8.39 10.09
C SER A 97 1.38 9.46 10.83
N GLU A 98 1.75 9.76 12.07
CA GLU A 98 1.07 10.78 12.86
C GLU A 98 1.14 12.17 12.22
N ALA A 99 2.24 12.48 11.52
CA ALA A 99 2.38 13.73 10.77
C ALA A 99 1.31 13.86 9.68
N CYS A 100 1.07 12.81 8.89
CA CYS A 100 0.08 12.85 7.82
C CYS A 100 -1.36 12.81 8.34
N LYS A 101 -1.62 12.13 9.46
CA LYS A 101 -2.94 12.19 10.11
C LYS A 101 -3.28 13.59 10.60
N TYR A 102 -2.27 14.34 11.04
CA TYR A 102 -2.45 15.73 11.48
C TYR A 102 -2.60 16.69 10.29
N GLU A 103 -1.75 16.57 9.25
CA GLU A 103 -1.77 17.46 8.08
C GLU A 103 -2.98 17.21 7.17
N MET A 104 -3.36 15.94 6.99
CA MET A 104 -4.38 15.48 6.03
C MET A 104 -5.36 14.48 6.68
N PRO A 105 -6.16 14.92 7.68
CA PRO A 105 -7.02 14.03 8.45
C PRO A 105 -8.15 13.40 7.61
N GLY A 106 -8.63 14.09 6.58
CA GLY A 106 -9.69 13.59 5.70
C GLY A 106 -9.19 12.42 4.85
N GLU A 107 -8.04 12.59 4.22
CA GLU A 107 -7.41 11.60 3.36
C GLU A 107 -6.92 10.39 4.17
N ALA A 108 -6.39 10.61 5.38
CA ALA A 108 -6.04 9.52 6.29
C ALA A 108 -7.27 8.69 6.67
N LYS A 109 -8.42 9.35 6.95
CA LYS A 109 -9.68 8.64 7.23
C LYS A 109 -10.18 7.85 6.02
N LEU A 110 -10.13 8.46 4.82
CA LEU A 110 -10.52 7.80 3.57
C LEU A 110 -9.66 6.57 3.29
N LEU A 111 -8.35 6.63 3.56
CA LEU A 111 -7.46 5.47 3.45
C LEU A 111 -7.95 4.32 4.36
N GLU A 112 -8.23 4.58 5.64
CA GLU A 112 -8.66 3.53 6.56
C GLU A 112 -10.02 2.92 6.16
N GLU A 113 -10.95 3.75 5.71
CA GLU A 113 -12.24 3.29 5.18
C GLU A 113 -12.06 2.42 3.93
N PHE A 114 -11.16 2.82 3.04
CA PHE A 114 -10.80 2.04 1.86
C PHE A 114 -10.21 0.69 2.23
N LEU A 115 -9.20 0.65 3.09
CA LEU A 115 -8.54 -0.59 3.50
C LEU A 115 -9.49 -1.55 4.23
N SER A 116 -10.36 -1.02 5.09
CA SER A 116 -11.41 -1.82 5.74
C SER A 116 -12.39 -2.41 4.73
N THR A 117 -12.76 -1.61 3.72
CA THR A 117 -13.68 -2.05 2.66
C THR A 117 -13.04 -3.11 1.76
N GLU A 118 -11.78 -2.92 1.40
CA GLU A 118 -10.99 -3.88 0.62
C GLU A 118 -10.88 -5.23 1.36
N GLU A 119 -10.59 -5.21 2.66
CA GLU A 119 -10.54 -6.42 3.47
C GLU A 119 -11.90 -7.15 3.49
N LYS A 120 -12.99 -6.42 3.73
CA LYS A 120 -14.35 -6.98 3.68
C LYS A 120 -14.68 -7.58 2.32
N PHE A 121 -14.29 -6.90 1.24
CA PHE A 121 -14.47 -7.40 -0.12
C PHE A 121 -13.72 -8.71 -0.36
N LEU A 122 -12.46 -8.81 0.10
CA LEU A 122 -11.67 -10.04 0.01
C LEU A 122 -12.30 -11.19 0.80
N GLN A 123 -12.80 -10.92 2.01
CA GLN A 123 -13.51 -11.91 2.82
C GLN A 123 -14.79 -12.40 2.13
N LEU A 124 -15.58 -11.48 1.55
CA LEU A 124 -16.79 -11.81 0.81
C LEU A 124 -16.49 -12.64 -0.44
N LYS A 125 -15.46 -12.27 -1.21
CA LYS A 125 -15.00 -13.02 -2.38
C LYS A 125 -14.60 -14.45 -2.01
N SER A 126 -13.92 -14.64 -0.87
CA SER A 126 -13.58 -15.96 -0.35
C SER A 126 -14.83 -16.78 0.04
N LYS A 127 -15.78 -16.18 0.76
CA LYS A 127 -17.05 -16.82 1.13
C LYS A 127 -17.86 -17.23 -0.11
N TYR A 128 -17.96 -16.35 -1.10
CA TYR A 128 -18.64 -16.62 -2.36
C TYR A 128 -18.03 -17.82 -3.08
N LYS A 129 -16.69 -17.90 -3.20
CA LYS A 129 -16.03 -19.06 -3.81
C LYS A 129 -16.36 -20.38 -3.09
N LYS A 130 -16.41 -20.38 -1.76
CA LYS A 130 -16.78 -21.56 -0.98
C LYS A 130 -18.23 -21.97 -1.23
N GLN A 131 -19.16 -21.02 -1.24
CA GLN A 131 -20.57 -21.28 -1.55
C GLN A 131 -20.74 -21.81 -2.97
N GLN A 132 -20.06 -21.22 -3.95
CA GLN A 132 -20.07 -21.67 -5.34
C GLN A 132 -19.60 -23.13 -5.46
N SER A 133 -18.53 -23.51 -4.75
CA SER A 133 -18.07 -24.90 -4.74
C SER A 133 -19.09 -25.86 -4.11
N SER A 134 -19.75 -25.44 -3.02
CA SER A 134 -20.79 -26.25 -2.37
C SER A 134 -21.99 -26.49 -3.29
N VAL A 135 -22.49 -25.43 -3.96
CA VAL A 135 -23.58 -25.53 -4.93
C VAL A 135 -23.22 -26.45 -6.09
N ASN A 136 -21.99 -26.38 -6.59
CA ASN A 136 -21.54 -27.25 -7.67
C ASN A 136 -21.47 -28.73 -7.23
N ASN A 137 -21.05 -29.01 -5.99
CA ASN A 137 -21.03 -30.36 -5.45
C ASN A 137 -22.44 -30.91 -5.27
N LEU A 138 -23.34 -30.14 -4.65
CA LEU A 138 -24.75 -30.51 -4.49
C LEU A 138 -25.41 -30.77 -5.85
N ARG A 139 -25.15 -29.94 -6.86
CA ARG A 139 -25.67 -30.15 -8.21
C ARG A 139 -25.22 -31.48 -8.82
N LYS A 140 -23.95 -31.88 -8.60
CA LYS A 140 -23.44 -33.18 -9.06
C LYS A 140 -24.09 -34.34 -8.32
N GLU A 141 -24.26 -34.22 -7.00
CA GLU A 141 -24.94 -35.22 -6.18
C GLU A 141 -26.40 -35.39 -6.60
N THR A 142 -27.13 -34.31 -6.82
CA THR A 142 -28.51 -34.36 -7.33
C THR A 142 -28.59 -35.10 -8.66
N GLN A 143 -27.71 -34.79 -9.61
CA GLN A 143 -27.66 -35.50 -10.90
C GLN A 143 -27.33 -36.99 -10.75
N ASN A 144 -26.50 -37.36 -9.78
CA ASN A 144 -26.20 -38.77 -9.51
C ASN A 144 -27.41 -39.49 -8.91
N LEU A 145 -28.06 -38.90 -7.91
CA LEU A 145 -29.24 -39.44 -7.27
C LEU A 145 -30.42 -39.58 -8.24
N GLU A 146 -30.60 -38.62 -9.15
CA GLU A 146 -31.62 -38.72 -10.21
C GLU A 146 -31.38 -39.93 -11.12
N LYS A 147 -30.11 -40.19 -11.48
CA LYS A 147 -29.76 -41.38 -12.27
C LYS A 147 -30.03 -42.67 -11.49
N GLU A 148 -29.62 -42.75 -10.23
CA GLU A 148 -29.87 -43.91 -9.38
C GLU A 148 -31.37 -44.17 -9.18
N LEU A 149 -32.17 -43.12 -8.94
CA LEU A 149 -33.63 -43.23 -8.85
C LEU A 149 -34.25 -43.73 -10.15
N SER A 150 -33.80 -43.22 -11.30
CA SER A 150 -34.29 -43.68 -12.60
C SER A 150 -33.98 -45.16 -12.84
N ARG A 151 -32.78 -45.61 -12.46
CA ARG A 151 -32.36 -47.01 -12.54
C ARG A 151 -33.21 -47.90 -11.64
N LEU A 152 -33.41 -47.52 -10.38
CA LEU A 152 -34.22 -48.30 -9.43
C LEU A 152 -35.68 -48.39 -9.88
N ARG A 153 -36.25 -47.31 -10.42
CA ARG A 153 -37.61 -47.33 -10.99
C ARG A 153 -37.71 -48.31 -12.17
N PHE A 154 -36.72 -48.33 -13.04
CA PHE A 154 -36.67 -49.27 -14.16
C PHE A 154 -36.53 -50.73 -13.68
N GLU A 155 -35.63 -51.00 -12.74
CA GLU A 155 -35.45 -52.33 -12.16
C GLU A 155 -36.75 -52.82 -11.48
N LEU A 156 -37.43 -51.95 -10.72
CA LEU A 156 -38.72 -52.26 -10.11
C LEU A 156 -39.78 -52.61 -11.16
N GLN A 157 -39.94 -51.77 -12.19
CA GLN A 157 -40.89 -52.02 -13.28
C GLN A 157 -40.65 -53.37 -13.96
N LYS A 158 -39.38 -53.70 -14.23
CA LYS A 158 -39.00 -54.98 -14.84
C LYS A 158 -39.32 -56.16 -13.92
N THR A 159 -39.08 -56.04 -12.61
CA THR A 159 -39.44 -57.11 -11.66
C THR A 159 -40.95 -57.31 -11.54
N GLU A 160 -41.74 -56.24 -11.61
CA GLU A 160 -43.20 -56.33 -11.61
C GLU A 160 -43.77 -56.94 -12.90
N GLU A 161 -43.12 -56.72 -14.04
CA GLU A 161 -43.45 -57.36 -15.32
C GLU A 161 -43.19 -58.86 -15.26
N ILE A 162 -41.98 -59.27 -14.83
CA ILE A 162 -41.63 -60.69 -14.64
C ILE A 162 -42.59 -61.38 -13.67
N ARG A 163 -42.96 -60.71 -12.56
CA ARG A 163 -43.93 -61.26 -11.60
C ARG A 163 -45.28 -61.55 -12.25
N ARG A 164 -45.79 -60.60 -13.05
CA ARG A 164 -47.07 -60.74 -13.76
C ARG A 164 -47.04 -61.89 -14.76
N GLU A 165 -46.01 -61.95 -15.62
CA GLU A 165 -45.84 -63.06 -16.56
C GLU A 165 -45.78 -64.41 -15.83
N THR A 166 -45.02 -64.49 -14.74
CA THR A 166 -44.90 -65.72 -13.94
C THR A 166 -46.22 -66.14 -13.31
N GLU A 167 -47.07 -65.19 -12.88
CA GLU A 167 -48.41 -65.48 -12.38
C GLU A 167 -49.34 -66.00 -13.48
N GLU A 168 -49.27 -65.45 -14.69
CA GLU A 168 -50.03 -65.95 -15.86
C GLU A 168 -49.65 -67.39 -16.21
N TRP A 169 -48.35 -67.71 -16.23
CA TRP A 169 -47.87 -69.07 -16.49
C TRP A 169 -48.29 -70.11 -15.46
N ARG A 170 -48.60 -69.72 -14.21
CA ARG A 170 -49.05 -70.67 -13.16
C ARG A 170 -50.53 -71.04 -13.28
N ILE A 171 -51.32 -70.21 -13.96
CA ILE A 171 -52.77 -70.38 -14.05
C ILE A 171 -53.16 -71.19 -15.31
N GLN A 172 -52.26 -71.32 -16.28
CA GLN A 172 -52.38 -72.20 -17.45
C GLN A 172 -52.01 -73.65 -17.12
#